data_AF-A0A538FH75-F1
#
_entry.id   AF-A0A538FH75-F1
#
_cell.length_a   1.000
_cell.length_b   1.000
_cell.length_c   1.000
_cell.angle_alpha   90.00
_cell.angle_beta   90.00
_cell.angle_gamma   90.00
#
_symmetry.space_group_name_H-M   'P 1'
#
loop_
_entity.id
_entity.type
_entity.pdbx_description
1 polymer ?
#
loop_
_entity_poly.entity_id
_entity_poly.type
_entity_poly.pdbx_seq_one_letter_code
_entity_poly.pdbx_strand_id
1 'polypeptide(L)'
;MVLGAAAHFDGSYRNGREQARMALGGPEASFAFALSMMIPVLLPAPLWLKVGALGLALLNVGIGALSLLPVHPLDGHKLIVGLVWWAVGSEARARRIIRRTGMALLAVDASAVALLLAAKPLIGVTVAALAAVAYAQKHLFGARPRT
;
A
#
# COMPACT_ATOMS: atom_id res chain seq x y z
N MET A 1 14.58 12.31 6.48
CA MET A 1 14.11 11.97 5.13
C MET A 1 12.67 12.40 4.99
N VAL A 2 12.35 13.22 3.99
CA VAL A 2 10.98 13.56 3.63
C VAL A 2 10.54 12.50 2.61
N LEU A 3 9.73 11.54 3.04
CA LEU A 3 9.20 10.49 2.17
C LEU A 3 7.80 10.90 1.71
N GLY A 4 7.70 11.35 0.45
CA GLY A 4 6.44 11.63 -0.23
C GLY A 4 5.86 13.03 0.01
N ALA A 5 4.60 13.20 -0.38
CA ALA A 5 3.80 14.41 -0.21
C ALA A 5 2.53 14.07 0.58
N ALA A 6 2.08 14.98 1.44
CA ALA A 6 0.85 14.84 2.22
C ALA A 6 -0.08 16.00 1.92
N ALA A 7 -1.30 15.70 1.48
CA ALA A 7 -2.38 16.68 1.40
C ALA A 7 -3.13 16.71 2.73
N HIS A 8 -3.37 17.90 3.26
CA HIS A 8 -4.19 18.09 4.46
C HIS A 8 -5.65 18.25 4.03
N PHE A 9 -6.53 17.42 4.59
CA PHE A 9 -7.96 17.48 4.36
C PHE A 9 -8.64 17.58 5.72
N ASP A 10 -9.48 18.61 5.89
CA ASP A 10 -10.28 18.79 7.10
C ASP A 10 -11.57 17.97 7.06
N GLY A 11 -11.98 17.47 8.23
CA GLY A 11 -13.22 16.73 8.41
C GLY A 11 -13.10 15.20 8.39
N SER A 12 -14.25 14.54 8.51
CA SER A 12 -14.36 13.07 8.46
C SER A 12 -15.11 12.63 7.21
N TYR A 13 -14.82 11.41 6.75
CA TYR A 13 -15.57 10.81 5.64
C TYR A 13 -17.03 10.59 6.07
N ARG A 14 -17.98 10.92 5.19
CA ARG A 14 -19.41 10.74 5.47
C ARG A 14 -19.82 9.27 5.42
N ASN A 15 -19.16 8.47 4.58
CA ASN A 15 -19.39 7.03 4.44
C ASN A 15 -18.20 6.31 3.80
N GLY A 16 -18.22 4.97 3.85
CA GLY A 16 -17.16 4.13 3.27
C GLY A 16 -16.95 4.29 1.76
N ARG A 17 -18.00 4.62 0.99
CA ARG A 17 -17.89 4.87 -0.46
C ARG A 17 -17.08 6.13 -0.76
N GLU A 18 -17.28 7.19 0.02
CA GLU A 18 -16.50 8.42 -0.08
C GLU A 18 -15.03 8.16 0.27
N GLN A 19 -14.76 7.45 1.36
CA GLN A 19 -13.39 7.05 1.72
C GLN A 19 -12.71 6.23 0.63
N ALA A 20 -13.40 5.23 0.05
CA ALA A 20 -12.88 4.41 -1.02
C ALA A 20 -12.58 5.23 -2.29
N ARG A 21 -13.46 6.15 -2.66
CA ARG A 21 -13.25 7.06 -3.80
C ARG A 21 -12.06 7.99 -3.58
N MET A 22 -11.97 8.60 -2.41
CA MET A 22 -10.84 9.48 -2.08
C MET A 22 -9.53 8.71 -2.06
N ALA A 23 -9.52 7.47 -1.57
CA ALA A 23 -8.34 6.61 -1.60
C ALA A 23 -7.90 6.24 -3.03
N LEU A 24 -8.83 6.11 -3.98
CA LEU A 24 -8.48 5.82 -5.37
C LEU A 24 -7.87 7.01 -6.11
N GLY A 25 -8.10 8.25 -5.66
CA GLY A 25 -7.66 9.46 -6.37
C GLY A 25 -6.14 9.51 -6.61
N GLY A 26 -5.32 9.07 -5.64
CA GLY A 26 -3.87 8.99 -5.79
C GLY A 26 -3.43 7.98 -6.86
N PRO A 27 -3.73 6.68 -6.69
CA PRO A 27 -3.44 5.65 -7.70
C PRO A 27 -4.00 5.98 -9.09
N GLU A 28 -5.24 6.48 -9.19
CA GLU A 28 -5.88 6.83 -10.45
C GLU A 28 -5.11 7.95 -11.18
N ALA A 29 -4.70 9.00 -10.46
CA ALA A 29 -3.89 10.06 -11.03
C ALA A 29 -2.53 9.55 -11.54
N SER A 30 -1.87 8.66 -10.78
CA SER A 30 -0.62 8.03 -11.22
C SER A 30 -0.81 7.18 -12.48
N PHE A 31 -1.85 6.33 -12.54
CA PHE A 31 -2.12 5.52 -13.73
C PHE A 31 -2.55 6.37 -14.94
N ALA A 32 -3.36 7.41 -14.74
CA ALA A 32 -3.75 8.33 -15.81
C ALA A 32 -2.54 9.09 -16.37
N PHE A 33 -1.61 9.51 -15.51
CA PHE A 33 -0.36 10.12 -15.95
C PHE A 33 0.52 9.10 -16.70
N ALA A 34 0.64 7.87 -16.20
CA ALA A 34 1.39 6.84 -16.90
C ALA A 34 0.81 6.55 -18.30
N LEU A 35 -0.51 6.53 -18.43
CA LEU A 35 -1.19 6.34 -19.70
C LEU A 35 -0.92 7.49 -20.67
N SER A 36 -0.94 8.74 -20.20
CA SER A 36 -0.64 9.90 -21.05
C SER A 36 0.80 9.90 -21.58
N MET A 37 1.75 9.35 -20.80
CA MET A 37 3.14 9.17 -21.22
C MET A 37 3.31 8.11 -22.34
N MET A 38 2.27 7.33 -22.66
CA MET A 38 2.33 6.41 -23.81
C MET A 38 2.25 7.12 -25.16
N ILE A 39 1.75 8.35 -25.23
CA ILE A 39 1.64 9.13 -26.47
C ILE A 39 2.99 9.23 -27.21
N PRO A 40 4.07 9.78 -26.62
CA PRO A 40 5.37 9.85 -27.29
C PRO A 40 6.00 8.48 -27.56
N VAL A 41 5.65 7.44 -26.79
CA VAL A 41 6.15 6.07 -27.00
C VAL A 41 5.58 5.49 -28.30
N LEU A 42 4.27 5.64 -28.49
CA LEU A 42 3.52 5.05 -29.60
C LEU A 42 3.65 5.84 -30.92
N LEU A 43 3.88 7.14 -30.85
CA LEU A 43 4.03 8.00 -32.02
C LEU A 43 5.49 8.13 -32.49
N PRO A 44 5.73 8.62 -33.72
CA PRO A 44 7.08 9.02 -34.15
C PRO A 44 7.61 10.13 -33.24
N ALA A 45 8.66 9.82 -32.48
CA ALA A 45 9.30 10.74 -31.55
C ALA A 45 10.79 10.39 -31.42
N PRO A 46 11.65 11.37 -31.06
CA PRO A 46 13.06 11.11 -30.79
C PRO A 46 13.24 10.04 -29.70
N LEU A 47 14.26 9.18 -29.84
CA LEU A 47 14.49 8.06 -28.93
C LEU A 47 14.58 8.49 -27.46
N TRP A 48 15.26 9.61 -27.17
CA TRP A 48 15.40 10.12 -25.82
C TRP A 48 14.04 10.47 -25.17
N LEU A 49 13.09 11.00 -25.96
CA LEU A 49 11.75 11.31 -25.47
C LEU A 49 10.95 10.04 -25.18
N LYS A 50 11.08 9.01 -26.05
CA LYS A 50 10.45 7.70 -25.84
C LYS A 50 10.95 7.04 -24.55
N VAL A 51 12.27 7.02 -24.35
CA VAL A 51 12.89 6.43 -23.16
C VAL A 51 12.48 7.19 -21.90
N GLY A 52 12.52 8.52 -21.93
CA GLY A 52 12.09 9.35 -20.81
C GLY A 52 10.62 9.14 -20.45
N ALA A 53 9.73 9.14 -21.44
CA ALA A 53 8.31 8.92 -21.24
C ALA A 53 8.00 7.51 -20.72
N LEU A 54 8.66 6.48 -21.26
CA LEU A 54 8.53 5.10 -20.76
C LEU A 54 9.00 5.00 -19.30
N GLY A 55 10.12 5.63 -18.95
CA GLY A 55 10.61 5.66 -17.57
C GLY A 55 9.62 6.31 -16.61
N LEU A 56 9.04 7.46 -17.01
CA LEU A 56 8.01 8.14 -16.23
C LEU A 56 6.71 7.33 -16.10
N ALA A 57 6.31 6.65 -17.18
CA ALA A 57 5.14 5.77 -17.17
C ALA A 57 5.34 4.61 -16.19
N LEU A 58 6.46 3.89 -16.28
CA LEU A 58 6.79 2.78 -15.39
C LEU A 58 6.91 3.22 -13.93
N LEU A 59 7.52 4.38 -13.67
CA LEU A 59 7.60 4.96 -12.33
C LEU A 59 6.19 5.20 -11.75
N ASN A 60 5.29 5.82 -12.51
CA ASN A 60 3.94 6.11 -12.04
C ASN A 60 3.08 4.86 -11.90
N VAL A 61 3.24 3.86 -12.77
CA VAL A 61 2.64 2.53 -12.58
C VAL A 61 3.13 1.92 -11.27
N GLY A 62 4.43 1.98 -10.99
CA GLY A 62 5.01 1.51 -9.73
C GLY A 62 4.43 2.23 -8.51
N ILE A 63 4.35 3.57 -8.55
CA ILE A 63 3.74 4.38 -7.48
C ILE A 63 2.27 4.01 -7.27
N GLY A 64 1.47 3.94 -8.34
CA GLY A 64 0.05 3.59 -8.28
C GLY A 64 -0.20 2.16 -7.80
N ALA A 65 0.63 1.20 -8.20
CA ALA A 65 0.53 -0.19 -7.76
C ALA A 65 0.90 -0.35 -6.29
N LEU A 66 2.00 0.29 -5.86
CA LEU A 66 2.42 0.28 -4.46
C LEU A 66 1.40 0.99 -3.57
N SER A 67 0.84 2.12 -4.01
CA SER A 67 -0.15 2.85 -3.22
C SER A 67 -1.45 2.06 -3.01
N LEU A 68 -1.81 1.13 -3.91
CA LEU A 68 -2.95 0.22 -3.75
C LEU A 68 -2.70 -0.97 -2.83
N LEU A 69 -1.48 -1.17 -2.31
CA LEU A 69 -1.23 -2.25 -1.37
C LEU A 69 -2.04 -2.06 -0.07
N PRO A 70 -2.58 -3.14 0.52
CA PRO A 70 -3.48 -3.10 1.67
C PRO A 70 -2.75 -2.85 3.00
N VAL A 71 -1.74 -1.97 3.01
CA VAL A 71 -0.80 -1.75 4.12
C VAL A 71 -0.85 -0.28 4.56
N HIS A 72 -1.03 -0.03 5.86
CA HIS A 72 -0.98 1.33 6.39
C HIS A 72 0.45 1.91 6.26
N PRO A 73 0.65 3.17 5.81
CA PRO A 73 -0.32 4.25 5.59
C PRO A 73 -0.81 4.42 4.14
N LEU A 74 -0.62 3.43 3.27
CA LEU A 74 -0.92 3.50 1.85
C LEU A 74 -2.43 3.61 1.57
N ASP A 75 -2.77 4.13 0.39
CA ASP A 75 -4.16 4.37 0.01
C ASP A 75 -4.97 3.09 -0.09
N GLY A 76 -4.35 1.96 -0.47
CA GLY A 76 -4.99 0.64 -0.50
C GLY A 76 -5.54 0.20 0.86
N HIS A 77 -4.89 0.58 1.96
CA HIS A 77 -5.45 0.35 3.29
C HIS A 77 -6.75 1.13 3.50
N LYS A 78 -6.77 2.43 3.16
CA LYS A 78 -7.97 3.27 3.27
C LYS A 78 -9.08 2.80 2.32
N LEU A 79 -8.71 2.33 1.13
CA LEU A 79 -9.61 1.75 0.15
C LEU A 79 -10.34 0.53 0.72
N ILE A 80 -9.60 -0.43 1.29
CA ILE A 80 -10.21 -1.62 1.90
C ILE A 80 -11.07 -1.25 3.11
N VAL A 81 -10.62 -0.34 3.98
CA VAL A 81 -11.44 0.17 5.09
C VAL A 81 -12.75 0.77 4.57
N GLY A 82 -12.68 1.60 3.53
CA GLY A 82 -13.84 2.21 2.89
C GLY A 82 -14.80 1.18 2.30
N LEU A 83 -14.29 0.18 1.57
CA LEU A 83 -15.10 -0.89 0.98
C LEU A 83 -15.80 -1.76 2.04
N VAL A 84 -15.07 -2.18 3.08
CA VAL A 84 -15.64 -2.98 4.17
C VAL A 84 -16.64 -2.14 4.98
N TRP A 85 -16.35 -0.87 5.22
CA TRP A 85 -17.30 0.05 5.87
C TRP A 85 -18.56 0.19 5.03
N TRP A 86 -18.44 0.39 3.72
CA TRP A 86 -19.59 0.47 2.84
C TRP A 86 -20.45 -0.79 2.88
N ALA A 87 -19.83 -1.98 2.90
CA ALA A 87 -20.56 -3.25 2.98
C ALA A 87 -21.24 -3.49 4.34
N VAL A 88 -20.63 -3.02 5.44
CA VAL A 88 -21.05 -3.36 6.81
C VAL A 88 -21.84 -2.23 7.50
N GLY A 89 -21.83 -1.02 6.93
CA GLY A 89 -22.55 0.16 7.45
C GLY A 89 -21.93 0.82 8.68
N SER A 90 -20.85 0.27 9.24
CA SER A 90 -20.19 0.80 10.45
C SER A 90 -18.67 0.81 10.30
N GLU A 91 -18.06 1.99 10.44
CA GLU A 91 -16.61 2.16 10.34
C GLU A 91 -15.88 1.37 11.43
N ALA A 92 -16.37 1.44 12.67
CA ALA A 92 -15.81 0.72 13.80
C ALA A 92 -15.83 -0.80 13.58
N ARG A 93 -16.92 -1.33 12.99
CA ARG A 93 -17.02 -2.75 12.64
C ARG A 93 -16.06 -3.12 11.51
N ALA A 94 -15.94 -2.28 10.48
CA ALA A 94 -14.99 -2.48 9.39
C ALA A 94 -13.53 -2.53 9.85
N ARG A 95 -13.10 -1.55 10.66
CA ARG A 95 -11.76 -1.53 11.26
C ARG A 95 -11.50 -2.76 12.14
N ARG A 96 -12.52 -3.23 12.87
CA ARG A 96 -12.42 -4.46 13.68
C ARG A 96 -12.24 -5.69 12.82
N ILE A 97 -13.00 -5.82 11.72
CA ILE A 97 -12.87 -6.93 10.77
C ILE A 97 -11.47 -6.93 10.16
N ILE A 98 -11.03 -5.80 9.61
CA ILE A 98 -9.71 -5.67 8.98
C ILE A 98 -8.58 -5.99 9.97
N ARG A 99 -8.68 -5.50 11.21
CA ARG A 99 -7.69 -5.83 12.26
C ARG A 99 -7.68 -7.33 12.57
N ARG A 100 -8.85 -7.97 12.68
CA ARG A 100 -8.94 -9.42 12.95
C ARG A 100 -8.38 -10.23 11.80
N THR A 101 -8.73 -9.89 10.56
CA THR A 101 -8.19 -10.55 9.37
C THR A 101 -6.67 -10.38 9.28
N GLY A 102 -6.15 -9.18 9.55
CA GLY A 102 -4.71 -8.94 9.61
C GLY A 102 -4.01 -9.77 10.68
N MET A 103 -4.61 -9.90 11.88
CA MET A 103 -4.07 -10.76 12.94
C MET A 103 -4.13 -12.26 12.58
N ALA A 104 -5.20 -12.69 11.92
CA ALA A 104 -5.33 -14.07 11.45
C ALA A 104 -4.25 -14.40 10.40
N LEU A 105 -4.01 -13.48 9.45
CA LEU A 105 -2.96 -13.65 8.45
C LEU A 105 -1.57 -13.71 9.09
N LEU A 106 -1.29 -12.81 10.04
CA LEU A 106 -0.03 -12.84 10.80
C LEU A 106 0.15 -14.15 11.58
N ALA A 107 -0.92 -14.72 12.13
CA ALA A 107 -0.86 -16.02 12.81
C ALA A 107 -0.53 -17.15 11.83
N VAL A 108 -1.09 -17.13 10.62
CA VAL A 108 -0.77 -18.09 9.55
C VAL A 108 0.70 -17.96 9.13
N ASP A 109 1.19 -16.74 8.92
CA ASP A 109 2.58 -16.49 8.55
C ASP A 109 3.54 -16.96 9.65
N ALA A 110 3.24 -16.67 10.92
CA ALA A 110 4.03 -17.13 12.05
C ALA A 110 4.08 -18.67 12.14
N SER A 111 2.95 -19.33 11.85
CA SER A 111 2.86 -20.79 11.79
C SER A 111 3.72 -21.36 10.66
N ALA A 112 3.70 -20.74 9.48
CA ALA A 112 4.52 -21.14 8.34
C ALA A 112 6.02 -20.97 8.62
N VAL A 113 6.42 -19.90 9.30
CA VAL A 113 7.81 -19.69 9.73
C VAL A 113 8.24 -20.75 10.74
N ALA A 114 7.38 -21.13 11.70
CA ALA A 114 7.67 -22.20 12.65
C ALA A 114 7.86 -23.56 11.94
N LEU A 115 7.03 -23.87 10.94
CA LEU A 115 7.19 -25.08 10.13
C LEU A 115 8.48 -25.04 9.30
N LEU A 116 8.84 -23.89 8.74
CA LEU A 116 10.10 -23.72 8.00
C LEU A 116 11.32 -23.89 8.91
N LEU A 117 11.27 -23.40 10.15
CA LEU A 117 12.33 -23.62 11.13
C LEU A 117 12.53 -25.09 11.45
N ALA A 118 11.45 -25.88 11.53
CA ALA A 118 11.51 -27.32 11.76
C ALA A 118 12.01 -28.09 10.52
N ALA A 119 11.53 -27.77 9.33
CA ALA A 119 11.81 -28.52 8.10
C ALA A 119 13.12 -28.11 7.40
N LYS A 120 13.45 -26.80 7.41
CA LYS A 120 14.59 -26.21 6.71
C LYS A 120 15.20 -25.09 7.56
N PRO A 121 16.00 -25.42 8.60
CA PRO A 121 16.39 -24.47 9.64
C PRO A 121 17.12 -23.24 9.11
N LEU A 122 18.01 -23.39 8.11
CA LEU A 122 18.70 -22.26 7.47
C LEU A 122 17.73 -21.27 6.81
N ILE A 123 16.67 -21.75 6.16
CA ILE A 123 15.66 -20.90 5.52
C ILE A 123 14.72 -20.31 6.59
N GLY A 124 14.30 -21.12 7.57
CA GLY A 124 13.47 -20.64 8.66
C GLY A 124 14.12 -19.51 9.45
N VAL A 125 15.42 -19.62 9.78
CA VAL A 125 16.16 -18.59 10.52
C VAL A 125 16.28 -17.30 9.72
N THR A 126 16.54 -17.38 8.41
CA THR A 126 16.65 -16.17 7.56
C THR A 126 15.31 -15.44 7.46
N VAL A 127 14.21 -16.17 7.25
CA VAL A 127 12.86 -15.57 7.21
C VAL A 127 12.48 -14.98 8.56
N ALA A 128 12.74 -15.69 9.67
CA ALA A 128 12.48 -15.20 11.02
C ALA A 128 13.28 -13.93 11.35
N ALA A 129 14.56 -13.89 10.98
CA ALA A 129 15.41 -12.71 11.17
C ALA A 129 14.90 -11.50 10.37
N LEU A 130 14.51 -11.71 9.10
CA LEU A 130 13.92 -10.64 8.27
C LEU A 130 12.61 -10.12 8.86
N ALA A 131 11.74 -11.02 9.33
CA ALA A 131 10.49 -10.64 10.00
C ALA A 131 10.76 -9.85 11.29
N ALA A 132 11.74 -10.27 12.10
CA ALA A 132 12.14 -9.57 13.32
C ALA A 132 12.69 -8.17 13.05
N VAL A 133 13.52 -8.01 12.01
CA VAL A 133 14.04 -6.71 11.57
C VAL A 133 12.89 -5.81 11.12
N ALA A 134 11.98 -6.30 10.28
CA ALA A 134 10.82 -5.54 9.82
C ALA A 134 9.90 -5.11 10.99
N TYR A 135 9.70 -6.00 11.96
CA TYR A 135 8.93 -5.71 13.17
C TYR A 135 9.59 -4.64 14.04
N ALA A 136 10.90 -4.75 14.26
CA ALA A 136 11.69 -3.79 15.02
C ALA A 136 11.68 -2.42 14.34
N GLN A 137 11.85 -2.36 13.02
CA GLN A 137 11.75 -1.12 12.25
C GLN A 137 10.39 -0.44 12.44
N LYS A 138 9.29 -1.21 12.35
CA LYS A 138 7.95 -0.67 12.55
C LYS A 138 7.74 -0.08 13.94
N HIS A 139 8.26 -0.72 15.00
CA HIS A 139 8.09 -0.23 16.38
C HIS A 139 9.03 0.91 16.75
N LEU A 140 10.29 0.85 16.31
CA LEU A 140 11.29 1.86 16.66
C LEU A 140 11.11 3.16 15.86
N PHE A 141 10.63 3.08 14.62
CA PHE A 141 10.42 4.25 13.76
C PHE A 141 8.95 4.67 13.64
N GLY A 142 7.99 3.86 14.12
CA GLY A 142 6.55 4.12 14.00
C GLY A 142 5.92 4.98 15.10
N ALA A 143 6.69 5.46 16.08
CA ALA A 143 6.15 6.20 17.23
C ALA A 143 6.73 7.62 17.35
N ARG A 144 6.17 8.56 16.58
CA ARG A 144 6.00 9.95 17.04
C ARG A 144 4.68 10.50 16.49
N PRO A 145 3.58 10.52 17.28
CA PRO A 145 2.48 11.42 16.98
C PRO A 145 3.04 12.84 17.09
N ARG A 146 3.13 13.53 15.94
CA ARG A 146 3.25 14.99 15.96
C ARG A 146 1.85 15.52 16.26
N THR A 147 1.71 15.99 17.49
CA THR A 147 0.63 16.86 17.97
C THR A 147 0.38 18.00 17.01
#